data_AF-A0A9P7WPJ5-F1
#
_entry.id   AF-A0A9P7WPJ5-F1
#
_cell.length_a   1.000
_cell.length_b   1.000
_cell.length_c   1.000
_cell.angle_alpha   90.00
_cell.angle_beta   90.00
_cell.angle_gamma   90.00
#
_symmetry.space_group_name_H-M   'P 1'
#
loop_
_entity.id
_entity.type
_entity.pdbx_description
1 polymer ?
#
loop_
_entity_poly.entity_id
_entity_poly.type
_entity_poly.pdbx_seq_one_letter_code
_entity_poly.pdbx_strand_id
1 'polypeptide(L)'
;GAHAYFLKYIVHDWSDQVAITIMKHLYDAAADYSRLLIQDIVVSHACHDLGGVDHNAVGEAYPSAYPAPLPANGGLANENQLALDISVMQLLNGQERTHLHLKAIAAQAGWDPVKVYGLSLNGGATKITEFKKKLAKGGLKLVSKL
;
A
#
# COMPACT_ATOMS: atom_id res chain seq x y z
N GLY A 1 5.98 -21.21 3.36
CA GLY A 1 4.92 -20.20 3.20
C GLY A 1 3.97 -20.23 4.37
N ALA A 2 3.77 -19.08 5.02
CA ALA A 2 2.67 -18.87 5.96
C ALA A 2 1.37 -18.52 5.21
N HIS A 3 0.21 -18.60 5.86
CA HIS A 3 -1.04 -18.15 5.24
C HIS A 3 -1.06 -16.64 5.00
N ALA A 4 -0.52 -15.86 5.94
CA ALA A 4 -0.42 -14.42 5.84
C ALA A 4 0.91 -13.91 6.40
N TYR A 5 1.42 -12.86 5.79
CA TYR A 5 2.49 -12.01 6.29
C TYR A 5 1.89 -10.63 6.56
N PHE A 6 1.99 -10.15 7.79
CA PHE A 6 1.37 -8.89 8.21
C PHE A 6 2.44 -7.87 8.58
N LEU A 7 2.41 -6.72 7.92
CA LEU A 7 3.28 -5.57 8.16
C LEU A 7 2.41 -4.42 8.65
N LYS A 8 2.55 -4.02 9.91
CA LYS A 8 1.78 -2.92 10.51
C LYS A 8 2.74 -1.81 10.93
N TYR A 9 2.63 -0.64 10.31
CA TYR A 9 3.53 0.49 10.56
C TYR A 9 4.99 0.06 10.41
N ILE A 10 5.27 -0.56 9.26
CA ILE A 10 6.62 -1.02 8.92
C ILE A 10 7.06 -0.40 7.60
N VAL A 11 6.22 -0.41 6.56
CA VAL A 11 6.68 0.00 5.23
C VAL A 11 6.91 1.51 5.17
N HIS A 12 6.12 2.31 5.89
CA HIS A 12 6.31 3.76 6.00
C HIS A 12 7.64 4.20 6.64
N ASP A 13 8.28 3.37 7.46
CA ASP A 13 9.54 3.69 8.15
C ASP A 13 10.75 3.71 7.21
N TRP A 14 10.63 3.08 6.05
CA TRP A 14 11.76 2.78 5.18
C TRP A 14 11.67 3.47 3.84
N SER A 15 12.83 3.72 3.22
CA SER A 15 12.89 4.12 1.81
C SER A 15 12.32 3.04 0.89
N ASP A 16 11.96 3.40 -0.34
CA ASP A 16 11.40 2.47 -1.32
C ASP A 16 12.29 1.25 -1.54
N GLN A 17 13.62 1.45 -1.64
CA GLN A 17 14.56 0.36 -1.87
C GLN A 17 14.53 -0.68 -0.73
N VAL A 18 14.44 -0.22 0.52
CA VAL A 18 14.41 -1.09 1.70
C VAL A 18 13.03 -1.75 1.82
N ALA A 19 11.94 -1.00 1.62
CA ALA A 19 10.58 -1.55 1.59
C ALA A 19 10.41 -2.66 0.54
N ILE A 20 10.92 -2.44 -0.68
CA ILE A 20 10.95 -3.44 -1.76
C ILE A 20 11.77 -4.66 -1.32
N THR A 21 12.90 -4.46 -0.66
CA THR A 21 13.76 -5.56 -0.18
C THR A 21 13.03 -6.41 0.88
N ILE A 22 12.36 -5.78 1.85
CA ILE A 22 11.52 -6.46 2.83
C ILE A 22 10.44 -7.29 2.12
N MET A 23 9.68 -6.66 1.21
CA MET A 23 8.59 -7.33 0.49
C MET A 23 9.08 -8.47 -0.42
N LYS A 24 10.29 -8.37 -0.99
CA LYS A 24 10.93 -9.45 -1.77
C LYS A 24 11.27 -10.65 -0.90
N HIS A 25 11.84 -10.44 0.28
CA HIS A 25 12.10 -11.55 1.21
C HIS A 25 10.80 -12.26 1.63
N LEU A 26 9.71 -11.50 1.84
CA LEU A 26 8.40 -12.10 2.09
C LEU A 26 7.88 -12.86 0.87
N TYR A 27 8.09 -12.35 -0.35
CA TYR A 27 7.71 -13.03 -1.59
C TYR A 27 8.42 -14.38 -1.73
N ASP A 28 9.72 -14.43 -1.43
CA ASP A 28 10.52 -15.65 -1.52
C ASP A 28 10.09 -16.70 -0.48
N ALA A 29 9.74 -16.27 0.74
CA ALA A 29 9.24 -17.17 1.79
C ALA A 29 7.79 -17.65 1.57
N ALA A 30 7.00 -16.87 0.81
CA ALA A 30 5.58 -17.09 0.60
C ALA A 30 5.28 -18.25 -0.37
N ALA A 31 4.23 -19.02 -0.04
CA ALA A 31 3.63 -19.98 -0.95
C ALA A 31 2.62 -19.28 -1.88
N ASP A 32 2.15 -19.96 -2.93
CA ASP A 32 1.19 -19.40 -3.89
C ASP A 32 -0.15 -19.00 -3.24
N TYR A 33 -0.52 -19.67 -2.14
CA TYR A 33 -1.72 -19.35 -1.36
C TYR A 33 -1.52 -18.19 -0.38
N SER A 34 -0.27 -17.78 -0.10
CA SER A 34 0.02 -16.76 0.91
C SER A 34 -0.57 -15.39 0.53
N ARG A 35 -0.84 -14.58 1.54
CA ARG A 35 -1.19 -13.16 1.40
C ARG A 35 -0.19 -12.27 2.10
N LEU A 36 0.06 -11.11 1.52
CA LEU A 36 0.74 -10.00 2.18
C LEU A 36 -0.33 -8.97 2.57
N LEU A 37 -0.32 -8.57 3.82
CA LEU A 37 -1.24 -7.57 4.39
C LEU A 37 -0.39 -6.42 4.92
N ILE A 38 -0.55 -5.22 4.36
CA ILE A 38 0.16 -4.01 4.79
C ILE A 38 -0.85 -3.07 5.44
N GLN A 39 -0.69 -2.81 6.74
CA GLN A 39 -1.46 -1.82 7.49
C GLN A 39 -0.63 -0.57 7.76
N ASP A 40 -0.77 0.44 6.91
CA ASP A 40 -0.08 1.74 7.03
C ASP A 40 -1.06 2.90 6.81
N ILE A 41 -0.61 4.15 7.02
CA ILE A 41 -1.35 5.34 6.62
C ILE A 41 -1.24 5.47 5.10
N VAL A 42 -2.39 5.62 4.44
CA VAL A 42 -2.46 5.88 3.00
C VAL A 42 -2.90 7.32 2.79
N VAL A 43 -1.98 8.15 2.34
CA VAL A 43 -2.23 9.59 2.18
C VAL A 43 -2.92 9.92 0.86
N SER A 44 -3.77 10.94 0.91
CA SER A 44 -4.36 11.57 -0.28
C SER A 44 -3.44 12.66 -0.80
N HIS A 45 -3.58 12.98 -2.07
CA HIS A 45 -2.87 14.12 -2.64
C HIS A 45 -3.48 15.44 -2.16
N ALA A 46 -2.66 16.48 -2.09
CA ALA A 46 -3.08 17.81 -1.61
C ALA A 46 -3.98 18.57 -2.61
N CYS A 47 -3.91 18.22 -3.90
CA CYS A 47 -4.68 18.87 -4.97
C CYS A 47 -5.96 18.10 -5.31
N HIS A 48 -7.00 18.85 -5.71
CA HIS A 48 -8.27 18.30 -6.23
C HIS A 48 -8.09 17.64 -7.61
N ASP A 49 -7.16 18.16 -8.40
CA ASP A 49 -6.84 17.63 -9.73
C ASP A 49 -5.79 16.53 -9.61
N LEU A 50 -6.23 15.28 -9.70
CA LEU A 50 -5.39 14.21 -10.22
C LEU A 50 -6.24 13.27 -11.07
N GLY A 51 -6.10 13.43 -12.39
CA GLY A 51 -6.55 12.41 -13.33
C GLY A 51 -6.04 11.03 -12.89
N GLY A 52 -6.95 10.07 -12.81
CA GLY A 52 -6.59 8.65 -12.72
C GLY A 52 -6.98 7.91 -11.45
N VAL A 53 -7.77 8.46 -10.53
CA VAL A 53 -8.59 7.59 -9.67
C VAL A 53 -9.83 7.23 -10.47
N ASP A 54 -9.70 6.22 -11.34
CA ASP A 54 -10.87 5.48 -11.79
C ASP A 54 -11.63 5.09 -10.53
N HIS A 55 -12.89 5.52 -10.39
CA HIS A 55 -13.74 5.16 -9.25
C HIS A 55 -13.89 3.62 -9.10
N ASN A 56 -13.39 2.85 -10.06
CA ASN A 56 -13.28 1.39 -10.05
C ASN A 56 -11.98 0.83 -9.42
N ALA A 57 -10.98 1.65 -9.08
CA ALA A 57 -9.74 1.20 -8.46
C ALA A 57 -9.90 1.04 -6.95
N VAL A 58 -10.54 -0.06 -6.53
CA VAL A 58 -10.68 -0.51 -5.13
C VAL A 58 -11.24 0.60 -4.23
N GLY A 59 -12.56 0.79 -4.24
CA GLY A 59 -13.30 1.95 -3.70
C GLY A 59 -13.07 2.38 -2.23
N GLU A 60 -12.12 1.78 -1.51
CA GLU A 60 -11.66 2.18 -0.17
C GLU A 60 -10.18 2.61 -0.14
N ALA A 61 -9.49 2.67 -1.29
CA ALA A 61 -8.07 2.99 -1.38
C ALA A 61 -7.73 4.42 -0.92
N TYR A 62 -8.67 5.35 -1.10
CA TYR A 62 -8.51 6.76 -0.73
C TYR A 62 -9.63 7.19 0.22
N PRO A 63 -9.34 8.01 1.25
CA PRO A 63 -10.36 8.86 1.85
C PRO A 63 -11.10 9.65 0.76
N SER A 64 -12.42 9.86 0.90
CA SER A 64 -13.14 10.76 0.01
C SER A 64 -12.48 12.14 0.05
N ALA A 65 -12.14 12.70 -1.11
CA ALA A 65 -11.59 14.05 -1.16
C ALA A 65 -12.55 15.03 -0.46
N TYR A 66 -12.00 15.94 0.34
CA TYR A 66 -12.80 16.99 0.95
C TYR A 66 -13.35 17.91 -0.15
N PRO A 67 -14.60 18.39 -0.06
CA PRO A 67 -15.18 19.23 -1.09
C PRO A 67 -14.55 20.63 -1.10
N ALA A 68 -14.56 21.29 -2.25
CA ALA A 68 -14.24 22.71 -2.34
C ALA A 68 -15.14 23.53 -1.39
N PRO A 69 -14.64 24.62 -0.76
CA PRO A 69 -13.33 25.25 -0.96
C PRO A 69 -12.20 24.67 -0.08
N LEU A 70 -12.43 23.56 0.63
CA LEU A 70 -11.39 22.96 1.46
C LEU A 70 -10.28 22.36 0.57
N PRO A 71 -9.03 22.30 1.05
CA PRO A 71 -7.99 21.49 0.41
C PRO A 71 -8.46 20.04 0.27
N ALA A 72 -8.16 19.38 -0.84
CA ALA A 72 -8.62 18.02 -1.12
C ALA A 72 -8.18 17.02 -0.05
N ASN A 73 -7.01 17.26 0.54
CA ASN A 73 -6.45 16.48 1.66
C ASN A 73 -6.99 16.89 3.04
N GLY A 74 -8.02 17.75 3.14
CA GLY A 74 -8.66 18.14 4.40
C GLY A 74 -7.93 19.17 5.25
N GLY A 75 -6.70 19.57 4.87
CA GLY A 75 -5.91 20.55 5.63
C GLY A 75 -5.80 20.18 7.11
N LEU A 76 -6.23 21.09 8.00
CA LEU A 76 -6.22 20.90 9.46
C LEU A 76 -7.01 19.66 9.91
N ALA A 77 -8.05 19.23 9.19
CA ALA A 77 -8.82 18.03 9.54
C ALA A 77 -7.98 16.74 9.51
N ASN A 78 -6.84 16.76 8.79
CA ASN A 78 -5.88 15.67 8.73
C ASN A 78 -4.52 16.05 9.36
N GLU A 79 -4.51 16.98 10.32
CA GLU A 79 -3.27 17.47 10.97
C GLU A 79 -2.45 16.34 11.60
N ASN A 80 -3.11 15.36 12.23
CA ASN A 80 -2.43 14.28 12.93
C ASN A 80 -1.67 13.39 11.95
N GLN A 81 -2.23 13.12 10.78
CA GLN A 81 -1.60 12.31 9.74
C GLN A 81 -0.42 13.05 9.12
N LEU A 82 -0.56 14.35 8.87
CA LEU A 82 0.53 15.20 8.39
C LEU A 82 1.66 15.31 9.42
N ALA A 83 1.32 15.40 10.70
CA ALA A 83 2.30 15.43 11.79
C ALA A 83 3.03 14.08 11.93
N LEU A 84 2.33 12.96 11.74
CA LEU A 84 2.95 11.62 11.72
C LEU A 84 3.90 11.46 10.55
N ASP A 85 3.54 11.93 9.35
CA ASP A 85 4.43 11.89 8.17
C ASP A 85 5.73 12.67 8.42
N ILE A 86 5.63 13.88 8.99
CA ILE A 86 6.81 14.66 9.39
C ILE A 86 7.64 13.91 10.44
N SER A 87 6.97 13.27 11.42
CA SER A 87 7.66 12.53 12.49
C SER A 87 8.43 11.32 11.93
N VAL A 88 7.82 10.55 11.04
CA VAL A 88 8.43 9.38 10.38
C VAL A 88 9.58 9.84 9.47
N MET A 89 9.44 10.97 8.77
CA MET A 89 10.51 11.58 8.00
C MET A 89 11.69 11.98 8.89
N GLN A 90 11.45 12.64 10.02
CA GLN A 90 12.51 13.11 10.92
C GLN A 90 13.24 11.98 11.65
N LEU A 91 12.51 10.96 12.11
CA LEU A 91 13.05 9.91 12.97
C LEU A 91 13.65 8.75 12.18
N LEU A 92 13.09 8.43 11.03
CA LEU A 92 13.37 7.19 10.30
C LEU A 92 13.77 7.45 8.84
N ASN A 93 13.77 8.71 8.40
CA ASN A 93 13.90 9.08 6.99
C ASN A 93 12.89 8.32 6.11
N GLY A 94 11.70 8.08 6.69
CA GLY A 94 10.58 7.40 6.08
C GLY A 94 9.59 8.36 5.44
N GLN A 95 8.48 7.81 4.94
CA GLN A 95 7.46 8.55 4.22
C GLN A 95 6.12 7.81 4.27
N GLU A 96 5.04 8.57 4.51
CA GLU A 96 3.69 8.10 4.24
C GLU A 96 3.38 8.11 2.74
N ARG A 97 2.78 7.03 2.24
CA ARG A 97 2.65 6.77 0.80
C ARG A 97 1.22 6.88 0.32
N THR A 98 1.05 7.29 -0.94
CA THR A 98 -0.24 7.18 -1.62
C THR A 98 -0.51 5.73 -2.00
N HIS A 99 -1.78 5.37 -2.25
CA HIS A 99 -2.12 4.01 -2.65
C HIS A 99 -1.40 3.58 -3.94
N LEU A 100 -1.32 4.48 -4.93
CA LEU A 100 -0.61 4.22 -6.19
C LEU A 100 0.89 3.99 -5.98
N HIS A 101 1.52 4.75 -5.08
CA HIS A 101 2.92 4.58 -4.74
C HIS A 101 3.17 3.24 -4.04
N LEU A 102 2.36 2.89 -3.04
CA LEU A 102 2.43 1.59 -2.35
C LEU A 102 2.25 0.42 -3.34
N LYS A 103 1.28 0.52 -4.25
CA LYS A 103 1.06 -0.47 -5.30
C LYS A 103 2.27 -0.61 -6.22
N ALA A 104 2.88 0.50 -6.61
CA ALA A 104 4.05 0.50 -7.49
C ALA A 104 5.26 -0.19 -6.85
N ILE A 105 5.55 0.07 -5.57
CA ILE A 105 6.67 -0.59 -4.88
C ILE A 105 6.37 -2.07 -4.57
N ALA A 106 5.13 -2.42 -4.23
CA ALA A 106 4.72 -3.82 -4.04
C ALA A 106 4.85 -4.63 -5.34
N ALA A 107 4.48 -4.03 -6.47
CA ALA A 107 4.61 -4.65 -7.79
C ALA A 107 6.07 -4.95 -8.15
N GLN A 108 7.02 -4.07 -7.79
CA GLN A 108 8.46 -4.31 -7.97
C GLN A 108 8.99 -5.47 -7.12
N ALA A 109 8.29 -5.83 -6.05
CA ALA A 109 8.56 -6.99 -5.21
C ALA A 109 7.76 -8.25 -5.62
N GLY A 110 7.01 -8.21 -6.72
CA GLY A 110 6.26 -9.36 -7.22
C GLY A 110 4.87 -9.53 -6.62
N TRP A 111 4.30 -8.51 -5.99
CA TRP A 111 2.97 -8.55 -5.38
C TRP A 111 1.93 -7.83 -6.23
N ASP A 112 0.76 -8.44 -6.40
CA ASP A 112 -0.41 -7.82 -7.04
C ASP A 112 -1.47 -7.47 -5.99
N PRO A 113 -2.06 -6.26 -6.02
CA PRO A 113 -3.10 -5.86 -5.08
C PRO A 113 -4.39 -6.66 -5.31
N VAL A 114 -5.08 -6.95 -4.21
CA VAL A 114 -6.34 -7.70 -4.19
C VAL A 114 -7.47 -6.81 -3.68
N LYS A 115 -7.29 -6.23 -2.50
CA LYS A 115 -8.34 -5.47 -1.81
C LYS A 115 -7.73 -4.45 -0.84
N VAL A 116 -8.43 -3.36 -0.62
CA VAL A 116 -8.15 -2.39 0.45
C VAL A 116 -9.31 -2.45 1.44
N TYR A 117 -8.98 -2.40 2.73
CA TYR A 117 -9.92 -2.33 3.83
C TYR A 117 -9.72 -1.01 4.58
N GLY A 118 -10.79 -0.22 4.67
CA GLY A 118 -10.88 0.99 5.47
C GLY A 118 -10.87 0.69 6.97
N LEU A 119 -10.08 1.43 7.75
CA LEU A 119 -10.12 1.41 9.21
C LEU A 119 -10.56 2.77 9.73
N SER A 120 -11.31 2.83 10.83
CA SER A 120 -11.71 4.09 11.48
C SER A 120 -10.58 4.79 12.26
N LEU A 121 -9.35 4.27 12.18
CA LEU A 121 -8.17 4.83 12.84
C LEU A 121 -7.62 6.03 12.06
N ASN A 122 -7.03 6.98 12.78
CA ASN A 122 -6.39 8.18 12.21
C ASN A 122 -7.29 8.89 11.19
N GLY A 123 -8.49 9.29 11.60
CA GLY A 123 -9.43 9.99 10.70
C GLY A 123 -9.83 9.19 9.46
N GLY A 124 -9.71 7.86 9.51
CA GLY A 124 -9.96 6.99 8.37
C GLY A 124 -8.76 6.80 7.45
N ALA A 125 -7.57 7.35 7.75
CA ALA A 125 -6.42 7.32 6.84
C ALA A 125 -5.66 5.98 6.84
N THR A 126 -5.66 5.27 7.97
CA THR A 126 -5.04 3.93 8.04
C THR A 126 -5.85 2.94 7.22
N LYS A 127 -5.16 2.16 6.38
CA LYS A 127 -5.77 1.13 5.54
C LYS A 127 -5.03 -0.19 5.70
N ILE A 128 -5.71 -1.30 5.47
CA ILE A 128 -5.05 -2.57 5.18
C ILE A 128 -5.13 -2.80 3.68
N THR A 129 -3.98 -2.91 3.00
CA THR A 129 -3.93 -3.36 1.60
C THR A 129 -3.50 -4.82 1.56
N GLU A 130 -4.36 -5.66 0.99
CA GLU A 130 -4.10 -7.07 0.73
C GLU A 130 -3.49 -7.28 -0.65
N PHE A 131 -2.43 -8.08 -0.69
CA PHE A 131 -1.73 -8.47 -1.90
C PHE A 131 -1.60 -10.00 -2.00
N LYS A 132 -1.52 -10.48 -3.24
CA LYS A 132 -1.20 -11.86 -3.60
C LYS A 132 0.08 -11.91 -4.44
N LYS A 133 0.74 -13.07 -4.48
CA LYS A 133 1.90 -13.26 -5.38
C LYS A 133 1.47 -13.09 -6.84
N LYS A 134 2.27 -12.33 -7.58
CA LYS A 134 2.19 -12.26 -9.04
C LYS A 134 2.88 -13.48 -9.63
N LEU A 135 2.10 -14.51 -9.94
CA LEU A 135 2.62 -15.71 -10.58
C LEU A 135 3.14 -15.36 -11.98
N ALA A 136 4.32 -15.87 -12.35
CA ALA A 136 4.81 -15.76 -13.71
C ALA A 136 3.78 -16.38 -14.66
N LYS A 137 3.42 -15.67 -15.73
CA LYS A 137 2.56 -16.23 -16.79
C LYS A 137 3.23 -17.53 -17.27
N GLY A 138 2.52 -18.65 -17.10
CA GLY A 138 3.10 -19.98 -17.14
C GLY A 138 4.02 -20.24 -18.32
N GLY A 139 5.29 -20.53 -18.03
CA GLY A 139 6.05 -21.42 -18.89
C GLY A 139 5.40 -22.80 -18.79
N LEU A 140 4.96 -23.35 -19.92
CA LEU A 140 4.50 -24.74 -20.01
C LEU A 140 5.48 -25.64 -19.24
N LYS A 141 5.03 -26.22 -18.13
CA LYS A 141 5.69 -27.42 -17.62
C LYS A 141 5.37 -28.52 -18.63
N LEU A 142 6.32 -28.82 -19.52
CA LEU A 142 6.30 -30.03 -20.31
C LEU A 142 6.28 -31.20 -19.32
N VAL A 143 5.12 -31.79 -19.09
CA VAL A 143 5.03 -33.05 -18.36
C VAL A 143 5.40 -34.13 -19.37
N SER A 144 6.68 -34.52 -19.40
CA SER A 144 7.11 -35.73 -20.07
C SER A 144 6.49 -36.91 -19.32
N LYS A 145 5.37 -37.44 -19.82
CA LYS A 145 4.92 -38.78 -19.45
C LYS A 145 5.79 -39.77 -20.24
N LEU A 146 6.56 -40.54 -19.48
CA LEU A 146 7.11 -41.83 -19.88
C LEU A 146 5.97 -42.80 -20.22
#